data_AF-A0A811SJE3-F1
#
_entry.id   AF-A0A811SJE3-F1
#
_cell.length_a   1.000
_cell.length_b   1.000
_cell.length_c   1.000
_cell.angle_alpha   90.00
_cell.angle_beta   90.00
_cell.angle_gamma   90.00
#
_symmetry.space_group_name_H-M   'P 1'
#
loop_
_entity.id
_entity.type
_entity.pdbx_description
1 polymer ?
#
loop_
_entity_poly.entity_id
_entity_poly.type
_entity_poly.pdbx_seq_one_letter_code
_entity_poly.pdbx_strand_id
1 'polypeptide(L)'
;MASTSMSSVLFLLVATFAASASAATFTVKNNCSSTVWPAAIPVGGGTQLEPGQTWTVDVLAGTTGRFWGRTGCSFVGGSGHCNTGDCAGALNCTVSGQPPTTLAEFSIGGTEDFYDISVIDGYNLPMAFSCSTGAGLVCTSPTCPEAYRFPDDDSKTPGCSGNSNYQLTFCP
;
A
#
# COMPACT_ATOMS: atom_id res chain seq x y z
N MET A 1 21.92 50.99 48.14
CA MET A 1 22.08 51.17 46.68
C MET A 1 22.34 49.79 46.10
N ALA A 2 21.31 49.13 45.57
CA ALA A 2 21.44 47.82 44.94
C ALA A 2 21.48 48.04 43.42
N SER A 3 22.53 47.53 42.77
CA SER A 3 22.63 47.44 41.32
C SER A 3 22.62 45.97 40.96
N THR A 4 21.51 45.47 40.41
CA THR A 4 21.42 44.11 39.87
C THR A 4 21.62 44.18 38.37
N SER A 5 22.76 43.63 37.93
CA SER A 5 23.20 43.54 36.54
C SER A 5 22.24 42.67 35.72
N MET A 6 21.87 43.17 34.54
CA MET A 6 21.15 42.43 33.49
C MET A 6 22.04 41.30 32.97
N SER A 7 21.47 40.12 32.73
CA SER A 7 22.10 39.10 31.87
C SER A 7 21.08 38.61 30.86
N SER A 8 21.37 38.88 29.59
CA SER A 8 20.50 38.70 28.44
C SER A 8 20.23 37.23 28.16
N VAL A 9 18.95 36.89 28.04
CA VAL A 9 18.47 35.59 27.56
C VAL A 9 18.75 35.49 26.06
N LEU A 10 19.64 34.57 25.65
CA LEU A 10 19.84 34.21 24.24
C LEU A 10 19.20 32.84 23.99
N PHE A 11 17.94 32.84 23.55
CA PHE A 11 17.29 31.66 22.99
C PHE A 11 17.77 31.50 21.54
N LEU A 12 18.66 30.53 21.27
CA LEU A 12 19.08 30.20 19.91
C LEU A 12 18.03 29.29 19.25
N LEU A 13 17.44 29.79 18.17
CA LEU A 13 16.39 29.18 17.38
C LEU A 13 16.98 28.10 16.43
N VAL A 14 16.43 26.88 16.55
CA VAL A 14 16.10 25.91 15.49
C VAL A 14 17.23 25.42 14.56
N ALA A 15 17.59 24.14 14.73
CA ALA A 15 18.04 23.29 13.64
C ALA A 15 16.85 22.45 13.14
N THR A 16 16.21 22.86 12.04
CA THR A 16 15.31 21.98 11.30
C THR A 16 16.16 20.93 10.59
N PHE A 17 16.19 19.70 11.12
CA PHE A 17 16.53 18.55 10.30
C PHE A 17 15.38 18.33 9.32
N ALA A 18 15.53 18.80 8.09
CA ALA A 18 14.73 18.27 6.99
C ALA A 18 15.26 16.86 6.71
N ALA A 19 14.75 15.86 7.43
CA ALA A 19 14.85 14.50 6.97
C ALA A 19 14.10 14.46 5.63
N SER A 20 14.83 14.32 4.52
CA SER A 20 14.25 13.94 3.25
C SER A 20 13.64 12.55 3.47
N ALA A 21 12.35 12.51 3.83
CA ALA A 21 11.61 11.28 3.94
C ALA A 21 11.58 10.67 2.52
N SER A 22 12.34 9.61 2.31
CA SER A 22 12.20 8.79 1.11
C SER A 22 10.77 8.26 1.09
N ALA A 23 10.06 8.50 -0.01
CA ALA A 23 8.68 8.10 -0.18
C ALA A 23 8.56 7.38 -1.53
N ALA A 24 7.83 6.28 -1.53
CA ALA A 24 7.46 5.55 -2.74
C ALA A 24 6.03 5.92 -3.11
N THR A 25 5.81 6.25 -4.38
CA THR A 25 4.46 6.52 -4.89
C THR A 25 3.90 5.25 -5.52
N PHE A 26 2.77 4.78 -5.00
CA PHE A 26 2.00 3.65 -5.53
C PHE A 26 0.88 4.16 -6.41
N THR A 27 0.84 3.69 -7.65
CA THR A 27 -0.24 3.96 -8.60
C THR A 27 -1.10 2.71 -8.77
N VAL A 28 -2.33 2.75 -8.25
CA VAL A 28 -3.30 1.66 -8.26
C VAL A 28 -4.33 1.89 -9.35
N LYS A 29 -4.42 0.98 -10.32
CA LYS A 29 -5.32 1.10 -11.48
C LYS A 29 -6.37 0.00 -11.48
N ASN A 30 -7.61 0.37 -11.79
CA ASN A 30 -8.66 -0.60 -12.10
C ASN A 30 -8.77 -0.79 -13.63
N ASN A 31 -8.26 -1.90 -14.17
CA ASN A 31 -8.52 -2.29 -15.57
C ASN A 31 -9.71 -3.26 -15.69
N CYS A 32 -10.35 -3.65 -14.59
CA CYS A 32 -11.51 -4.53 -14.63
C CYS A 32 -12.70 -3.83 -15.34
N SER A 33 -13.60 -4.63 -15.91
CA SER A 33 -14.84 -4.11 -16.51
C SER A 33 -15.88 -3.68 -15.48
N SER A 34 -15.61 -3.87 -14.19
CA SER A 34 -16.47 -3.52 -13.06
C SER A 34 -15.75 -2.63 -12.07
N THR A 35 -16.51 -1.88 -11.28
CA THR A 35 -16.00 -1.10 -10.15
C THR A 35 -15.28 -2.01 -9.15
N VAL A 36 -14.14 -1.54 -8.64
CA VAL A 36 -13.36 -2.17 -7.56
C VAL A 36 -13.14 -1.13 -6.47
N TRP A 37 -13.13 -1.56 -5.22
CA TRP A 37 -12.80 -0.70 -4.09
C TRP A 37 -11.44 -1.09 -3.55
N PRO A 38 -10.32 -0.59 -4.13
CA PRO A 38 -9.02 -0.87 -3.55
C PRO A 38 -8.94 -0.39 -2.11
N ALA A 39 -8.14 -1.12 -1.35
CA ALA A 39 -7.82 -0.82 0.02
C ALA A 39 -6.33 -1.01 0.27
N ALA A 40 -5.82 -0.29 1.26
CA ALA A 40 -4.41 -0.24 1.59
C ALA A 40 -4.21 -0.01 3.08
N ILE A 41 -3.31 -0.74 3.72
CA ILE A 41 -2.87 -0.49 5.10
C ILE A 41 -1.35 -0.54 5.17
N PRO A 42 -0.71 0.22 6.08
CA PRO A 42 -1.31 1.15 7.04
C PRO A 42 -1.66 2.53 6.47
N VAL A 43 -1.33 2.81 5.21
CA VAL A 43 -1.53 4.13 4.56
C VAL A 43 -2.47 3.99 3.37
N GLY A 44 -3.31 4.99 3.15
CA GLY A 44 -4.27 5.09 2.03
C GLY A 44 -5.68 4.62 2.40
N GLY A 45 -5.79 3.51 3.13
CA GLY A 45 -7.02 2.96 3.68
C GLY A 45 -7.98 2.41 2.62
N GLY A 46 -8.72 3.24 1.88
CA GLY A 46 -9.50 2.75 0.73
C GLY A 46 -10.32 3.78 -0.04
N THR A 47 -10.63 3.46 -1.29
CA THR A 47 -11.42 4.31 -2.20
C THR A 47 -12.25 3.46 -3.17
N GLN A 48 -13.07 4.10 -4.00
CA GLN A 48 -13.78 3.49 -5.13
C GLN A 48 -13.07 3.83 -6.44
N LEU A 49 -12.82 2.83 -7.28
CA LEU A 49 -12.31 3.01 -8.64
C LEU A 49 -13.29 2.40 -9.65
N GLU A 50 -13.86 3.26 -10.48
CA GLU A 50 -14.56 2.84 -11.71
C GLU A 50 -13.57 2.26 -12.73
N PRO A 51 -14.06 1.49 -13.73
CA PRO A 51 -13.21 1.00 -14.82
C PRO A 51 -12.36 2.11 -15.44
N GLY A 52 -11.06 1.85 -15.55
CA GLY A 52 -10.06 2.77 -16.10
C GLY A 52 -9.52 3.82 -15.13
N GLN A 53 -10.10 3.97 -13.93
CA GLN A 53 -9.63 4.95 -12.95
C GLN A 53 -8.36 4.51 -12.23
N THR A 54 -7.71 5.48 -11.60
CA THR A 54 -6.45 5.30 -10.87
C THR A 54 -6.51 6.02 -9.53
N TRP A 55 -5.85 5.44 -8.53
CA TRP A 55 -5.64 5.99 -7.21
C TRP A 55 -4.15 6.00 -6.88
N THR A 56 -3.66 7.10 -6.33
CA THR A 56 -2.27 7.24 -5.93
C THR A 56 -2.15 7.29 -4.41
N VAL A 57 -1.18 6.55 -3.86
CA VAL A 57 -0.87 6.52 -2.42
C VAL A 57 0.63 6.73 -2.25
N ASP A 58 1.00 7.74 -1.47
CA ASP A 58 2.39 7.97 -1.08
C ASP A 58 2.70 7.22 0.21
N VAL A 59 3.73 6.39 0.19
CA VAL A 59 4.16 5.53 1.29
C VAL A 59 5.55 5.95 1.73
N LEU A 60 5.69 6.34 3.00
CA LEU A 60 6.98 6.72 3.57
C LEU A 60 7.87 5.49 3.77
N ALA A 61 9.18 5.68 3.66
CA ALA A 61 10.15 4.66 4.05
C ALA A 61 10.03 4.26 5.52
N GLY A 62 10.33 2.99 5.79
CA GLY A 62 10.07 2.32 7.06
C GLY A 62 8.67 1.72 7.17
N THR A 63 7.92 1.62 6.06
CA THR A 63 6.55 1.11 6.05
C THR A 63 6.49 -0.27 5.40
N THR A 64 5.98 -1.25 6.16
CA THR A 64 5.48 -2.52 5.61
C THR A 64 3.97 -2.46 5.55
N GLY A 65 3.40 -2.93 4.45
CA GLY A 65 1.97 -2.82 4.22
C GLY A 65 1.47 -3.72 3.10
N ARG A 66 0.21 -3.51 2.74
CA ARG A 66 -0.46 -4.28 1.70
C ARG A 66 -1.55 -3.50 1.01
N PHE A 67 -1.78 -3.85 -0.25
CA PHE A 67 -2.93 -3.46 -1.05
C PHE A 67 -3.76 -4.69 -1.40
N TRP A 68 -5.07 -4.50 -1.56
CA TRP A 68 -5.97 -5.52 -2.11
C TRP A 68 -7.17 -4.87 -2.78
N GLY A 69 -7.86 -5.62 -3.62
CA GLY A 69 -9.11 -5.18 -4.24
C GLY A 69 -10.32 -5.76 -3.52
N ARG A 70 -11.36 -4.95 -3.30
CA ARG A 70 -12.65 -5.38 -2.77
C ARG A 70 -13.72 -5.32 -3.87
N THR A 71 -14.66 -6.26 -3.84
CA THR A 71 -15.69 -6.39 -4.89
C THR A 71 -17.10 -6.39 -4.33
N GLY A 72 -18.06 -5.92 -5.14
CA GLY A 72 -19.47 -5.93 -4.80
C GLY A 72 -19.80 -5.11 -3.55
N CYS A 73 -19.15 -3.95 -3.39
CA CYS A 73 -19.30 -3.15 -2.18
C CYS A 73 -20.50 -2.20 -2.26
N SER A 74 -21.06 -1.88 -1.09
CA SER A 74 -22.05 -0.82 -0.91
C SER A 74 -21.74 -0.06 0.37
N PHE A 75 -21.56 1.25 0.29
CA PHE A 75 -21.22 2.11 1.42
C PHE A 75 -22.19 3.29 1.54
N VAL A 76 -22.59 3.60 2.78
CA VAL A 76 -23.36 4.79 3.14
C VAL A 76 -22.60 5.52 4.26
N GLY A 77 -22.17 6.75 4.00
CA GLY A 77 -21.42 7.53 5.00
C GLY A 77 -20.07 6.92 5.39
N GLY A 78 -19.45 6.11 4.51
CA GLY A 78 -18.15 5.47 4.76
C GLY A 78 -18.22 4.10 5.44
N SER A 79 -19.42 3.63 5.79
CA SER A 79 -19.67 2.29 6.37
C SER A 79 -20.58 1.46 5.49
N GLY A 80 -20.41 0.14 5.49
CA GLY A 80 -21.04 -0.73 4.52
C GLY A 80 -20.54 -2.16 4.57
N HIS A 81 -20.51 -2.81 3.41
CA HIS A 81 -20.03 -4.19 3.25
C HIS A 81 -19.52 -4.43 1.83
N CYS A 82 -18.56 -5.34 1.69
CA CYS A 82 -18.07 -5.89 0.43
C CYS A 82 -18.21 -7.42 0.39
N ASN A 83 -18.51 -7.98 -0.78
CA ASN A 83 -18.62 -9.44 -0.95
C ASN A 83 -17.28 -10.17 -0.76
N THR A 84 -16.17 -9.54 -1.16
CA THR A 84 -14.80 -10.06 -0.92
C THR A 84 -13.89 -8.94 -0.44
N GLY A 85 -12.91 -9.28 0.39
CA GLY A 85 -11.91 -8.35 0.90
C GLY A 85 -12.45 -7.29 1.87
N ASP A 86 -13.64 -7.48 2.43
CA ASP A 86 -14.23 -6.53 3.37
C ASP A 86 -13.31 -6.30 4.59
N CYS A 87 -13.19 -5.05 5.05
CA CYS A 87 -12.33 -4.68 6.17
C CYS A 87 -13.15 -4.16 7.35
N ALA A 88 -14.01 -5.04 7.88
CA ALA A 88 -14.96 -4.74 8.96
C ALA A 88 -15.99 -3.65 8.59
N GLY A 89 -16.45 -3.68 7.34
CA GLY A 89 -17.47 -2.78 6.81
C GLY A 89 -17.04 -1.34 6.61
N ALA A 90 -15.74 -1.02 6.70
CA ALA A 90 -15.25 0.34 6.49
C ALA A 90 -14.87 0.58 5.01
N LEU A 91 -15.21 1.77 4.46
CA LEU A 91 -14.65 2.20 3.17
C LEU A 91 -13.15 2.44 3.30
N ASN A 92 -12.75 3.11 4.38
CA ASN A 92 -11.36 3.46 4.69
C ASN A 92 -10.79 2.42 5.68
N CYS A 93 -10.04 1.44 5.17
CA CYS A 93 -9.62 0.29 5.96
C CYS A 93 -8.52 0.62 6.97
N THR A 94 -8.63 0.06 8.18
CA THR A 94 -7.57 0.08 9.22
C THR A 94 -7.13 -1.33 9.61
N VAL A 95 -7.82 -2.34 9.12
CA VAL A 95 -7.53 -3.78 9.29
C VAL A 95 -7.46 -4.44 7.91
N SER A 96 -6.79 -5.60 7.83
CA SER A 96 -6.71 -6.37 6.58
C SER A 96 -8.10 -6.84 6.14
N GLY A 97 -8.26 -7.01 4.82
CA GLY A 97 -9.48 -7.58 4.25
C GLY A 97 -9.72 -9.03 4.66
N GLN A 98 -10.98 -9.43 4.78
CA GLN A 98 -11.38 -10.81 5.00
C GLN A 98 -11.14 -11.65 3.73
N PRO A 99 -10.53 -12.85 3.84
CA PRO A 99 -10.39 -13.79 2.73
C PRO A 99 -11.71 -14.08 2.00
N PRO A 100 -11.70 -14.34 0.67
CA PRO A 100 -10.52 -14.43 -0.17
C PRO A 100 -9.98 -13.06 -0.62
N THR A 101 -8.65 -12.90 -0.60
CA THR A 101 -7.98 -11.68 -1.06
C THR A 101 -6.66 -11.98 -1.77
N THR A 102 -6.57 -11.60 -3.05
CA THR A 102 -5.26 -11.43 -3.69
C THR A 102 -4.59 -10.20 -3.09
N LEU A 103 -3.42 -10.37 -2.46
CA LEU A 103 -2.69 -9.29 -1.80
C LEU A 103 -1.49 -8.86 -2.65
N ALA A 104 -1.23 -7.56 -2.69
CA ALA A 104 0.08 -7.01 -3.04
C ALA A 104 0.73 -6.54 -1.74
N GLU A 105 1.80 -7.20 -1.32
CA GLU A 105 2.50 -6.91 -0.06
C GLU A 105 3.81 -6.18 -0.36
N PHE A 106 4.23 -5.30 0.55
CA PHE A 106 5.43 -4.49 0.35
C PHE A 106 6.12 -4.16 1.67
N SER A 107 7.42 -3.91 1.59
CA SER A 107 8.23 -3.28 2.62
C SER A 107 9.11 -2.20 1.97
N ILE A 108 8.81 -0.94 2.27
CA ILE A 108 9.55 0.22 1.76
C ILE A 108 10.54 0.69 2.80
N GLY A 109 11.81 0.83 2.43
CA GLY A 109 12.82 1.48 3.27
C GLY A 109 14.23 0.92 3.12
N GLY A 110 15.22 1.80 3.26
CA GLY A 110 16.64 1.46 3.10
C GLY A 110 17.16 1.79 1.71
N THR A 111 18.10 0.99 1.22
CA THR A 111 18.64 1.06 -0.15
C THR A 111 17.87 0.17 -1.13
N GLU A 112 17.10 -0.77 -0.62
CA GLU A 112 16.35 -1.78 -1.35
C GLU A 112 14.99 -1.96 -0.67
N ASP A 113 13.94 -2.01 -1.47
CA ASP A 113 12.57 -2.30 -1.07
C ASP A 113 12.22 -3.74 -1.47
N PHE A 114 11.19 -4.32 -0.86
CA PHE A 114 10.69 -5.66 -1.18
C PHE A 114 9.19 -5.62 -1.45
N TYR A 115 8.74 -6.46 -2.36
CA TYR A 115 7.34 -6.55 -2.74
C TYR A 115 7.01 -7.92 -3.32
N ASP A 116 5.75 -8.32 -3.20
CA ASP A 116 5.27 -9.61 -3.68
C ASP A 116 3.76 -9.57 -3.97
N ILE A 117 3.27 -10.61 -4.64
CA ILE A 117 1.85 -10.94 -4.68
C ILE A 117 1.64 -12.17 -3.80
N SER A 118 0.60 -12.17 -2.96
CA SER A 118 0.23 -13.30 -2.13
C SER A 118 -1.20 -13.75 -2.40
N VAL A 119 -1.38 -15.07 -2.51
CA VAL A 119 -2.68 -15.75 -2.59
C VAL A 119 -2.85 -16.74 -1.42
N ILE A 120 -2.04 -16.61 -0.36
CA ILE A 120 -2.16 -17.39 0.88
C ILE A 120 -3.57 -17.21 1.48
N ASP A 121 -4.04 -15.96 1.50
CA ASP A 121 -5.38 -15.58 1.97
C ASP A 121 -6.46 -15.76 0.88
N GLY A 122 -6.19 -16.60 -0.13
CA GLY A 122 -7.08 -16.86 -1.26
C GLY A 122 -6.92 -15.90 -2.43
N TYR A 123 -7.81 -16.03 -3.41
CA TYR A 123 -7.75 -15.27 -4.66
C TYR A 123 -9.14 -14.73 -4.99
N ASN A 124 -9.24 -13.43 -5.28
CA ASN A 124 -10.51 -12.79 -5.66
C ASN A 124 -10.41 -11.99 -6.96
N LEU A 125 -9.29 -11.28 -7.18
CA LEU A 125 -9.06 -10.46 -8.37
C LEU A 125 -7.70 -10.78 -9.00
N PRO A 126 -7.63 -10.78 -10.35
CA PRO A 126 -6.36 -10.77 -11.06
C PRO A 126 -5.57 -9.49 -10.74
N MET A 127 -4.27 -9.60 -10.62
CA MET A 127 -3.39 -8.52 -10.18
C MET A 127 -2.07 -8.55 -10.93
N ALA A 128 -1.60 -7.40 -11.39
CA ALA A 128 -0.20 -7.18 -11.72
C ALA A 128 0.39 -6.17 -10.73
N PHE A 129 1.63 -6.41 -10.31
CA PHE A 129 2.34 -5.55 -9.38
C PHE A 129 3.79 -5.41 -9.81
N SER A 130 4.25 -4.18 -9.97
CA SER A 130 5.57 -3.89 -10.50
C SER A 130 6.20 -2.69 -9.81
N CYS A 131 7.52 -2.65 -9.88
CA CYS A 131 8.32 -1.55 -9.38
C CYS A 131 9.20 -0.99 -10.50
N SER A 132 9.46 0.32 -10.51
CA SER A 132 10.15 1.01 -11.61
C SER A 132 11.57 0.53 -11.91
N THR A 133 12.21 -0.17 -10.96
CA THR A 133 13.57 -0.73 -11.13
C THR A 133 13.64 -2.24 -10.89
N GLY A 134 12.49 -2.90 -10.70
CA GLY A 134 12.37 -4.32 -10.36
C GLY A 134 11.62 -5.13 -11.40
N ALA A 135 11.30 -6.39 -11.06
CA ALA A 135 10.51 -7.29 -11.90
C ALA A 135 9.01 -6.88 -11.94
N GLY A 136 8.31 -7.23 -13.02
CA GLY A 136 6.85 -7.24 -13.02
C GLY A 136 6.33 -8.58 -12.52
N LEU A 137 5.39 -8.56 -11.59
CA LEU A 137 4.66 -9.74 -11.11
C LEU A 137 3.24 -9.76 -11.70
N VAL A 138 2.77 -10.91 -12.15
CA VAL A 138 1.42 -11.09 -12.71
C VAL A 138 0.74 -12.35 -12.18
N CYS A 139 -0.41 -12.16 -11.53
CA CYS A 139 -1.24 -13.22 -10.96
C CYS A 139 -2.66 -13.13 -11.50
N THR A 140 -3.02 -14.02 -12.44
CA THR A 140 -4.34 -14.08 -13.08
C THR A 140 -5.15 -15.31 -12.72
N SER A 141 -4.65 -16.14 -11.80
CA SER A 141 -5.36 -17.31 -11.28
C SER A 141 -4.90 -17.67 -9.86
N PRO A 142 -5.70 -18.46 -9.10
CA PRO A 142 -5.33 -18.89 -7.75
C PRO A 142 -4.03 -19.72 -7.67
N THR A 143 -3.58 -20.31 -8.78
CA THR A 143 -2.38 -21.17 -8.85
C THR A 143 -1.16 -20.45 -9.44
N CYS A 144 -1.16 -19.11 -9.41
CA CYS A 144 -0.10 -18.28 -9.98
C CYS A 144 1.31 -18.68 -9.47
N PRO A 145 2.27 -18.97 -10.37
CA PRO A 145 3.65 -19.29 -9.98
C PRO A 145 4.46 -18.12 -9.44
N GLU A 146 4.03 -16.88 -9.70
CA GLU A 146 4.70 -15.64 -9.29
C GLU A 146 4.22 -15.14 -7.92
N ALA A 147 3.19 -15.78 -7.34
CA ALA A 147 2.64 -15.40 -6.05
C ALA A 147 3.03 -16.38 -4.93
N TYR A 148 3.10 -15.88 -3.71
CA TYR A 148 3.11 -16.69 -2.49
C TYR A 148 1.83 -17.53 -2.41
N ARG A 149 1.97 -18.85 -2.38
CA ARG A 149 0.84 -19.80 -2.29
C ARG A 149 0.72 -20.47 -0.94
N PHE A 150 1.80 -20.46 -0.17
CA PHE A 150 1.88 -21.00 1.20
C PHE A 150 2.99 -20.25 1.96
N PRO A 151 2.95 -20.21 3.31
CA PRO A 151 3.86 -19.38 4.11
C PRO A 151 5.36 -19.66 3.91
N ASP A 152 5.75 -20.90 3.61
CA ASP A 152 7.16 -21.32 3.53
C ASP A 152 7.77 -21.16 2.11
N ASP A 153 7.14 -20.42 1.18
CA ASP A 153 7.66 -20.18 -0.18
C ASP A 153 8.54 -18.92 -0.26
N ASP A 154 9.71 -18.91 0.39
CA ASP A 154 10.61 -17.72 0.44
C ASP A 154 11.23 -17.30 -0.91
N SER A 155 10.80 -17.87 -2.02
CA SER A 155 11.36 -17.63 -3.35
C SER A 155 10.69 -16.50 -4.15
N LYS A 156 9.67 -15.84 -3.58
CA LYS A 156 8.72 -14.98 -4.32
C LYS A 156 8.80 -13.48 -4.01
N THR A 157 9.89 -13.02 -3.42
CA THR A 157 10.09 -11.61 -3.03
C THR A 157 11.19 -10.94 -3.86
N PRO A 158 10.89 -10.38 -5.04
CA PRO A 158 11.84 -9.53 -5.75
C PRO A 158 12.23 -8.29 -4.92
N GLY A 159 13.49 -7.89 -5.06
CA GLY A 159 13.97 -6.58 -4.61
C GLY A 159 13.64 -5.50 -5.63
N CYS A 160 13.52 -4.26 -5.14
CA CYS A 160 13.49 -3.06 -5.95
C CYS A 160 14.44 -2.01 -5.37
N SER A 161 15.04 -1.17 -6.20
CA SER A 161 15.91 -0.09 -5.67
C SER A 161 15.08 0.85 -4.80
N GLY A 162 15.61 1.29 -3.66
CA GLY A 162 14.94 2.26 -2.80
C GLY A 162 14.61 3.56 -3.54
N ASN A 163 13.53 4.24 -3.12
CA ASN A 163 12.94 5.41 -3.81
C ASN A 163 12.34 5.09 -5.19
N SER A 164 12.03 3.82 -5.46
CA SER A 164 11.29 3.46 -6.67
C SER A 164 9.79 3.75 -6.51
N ASN A 165 9.12 3.87 -7.66
CA ASN A 165 7.67 3.97 -7.72
C ASN A 165 7.06 2.64 -8.14
N TYR A 166 5.80 2.43 -7.75
CA TYR A 166 5.11 1.17 -7.91
C TYR A 166 3.84 1.32 -8.72
N GLN A 167 3.51 0.29 -9.49
CA GLN A 167 2.26 0.19 -10.22
C GLN A 167 1.56 -1.11 -9.88
N LEU A 168 0.33 -0.99 -9.37
CA LEU A 168 -0.60 -2.07 -9.08
C LEU A 168 -1.77 -1.97 -10.06
N THR A 169 -2.08 -3.04 -10.77
CA THR A 169 -3.21 -3.07 -11.72
C THR A 169 -4.11 -4.26 -11.42
N PHE A 170 -5.39 -4.00 -11.14
CA PHE A 170 -6.41 -5.05 -11.10
C PHE A 170 -6.87 -5.39 -12.51
N CYS A 171 -7.06 -6.68 -12.80
CA CYS A 171 -7.37 -7.19 -14.13
C CYS A 171 -6.36 -6.73 -15.21
N PRO A 172 -5.06 -7.05 -15.04
CA PRO A 172 -4.03 -6.70 -16.02
C PRO A 172 -4.23 -7.39 -17.38
#